data_AF-A0A6J0CVJ9-F1
#
_entry.id   AF-A0A6J0CVJ9-F1
#
_cell.length_a   1.000
_cell.length_b   1.000
_cell.length_c   1.000
_cell.angle_alpha   90.00
_cell.angle_beta   90.00
_cell.angle_gamma   90.00
#
_symmetry.space_group_name_H-M   'P 1'
#
loop_
_entity.id
_entity.type
_entity.pdbx_description
1 polymer ?
#
loop_
_entity_poly.entity_id
_entity_poly.type
_entity_poly.pdbx_seq_one_letter_code
_entity_poly.pdbx_strand_id
1 'polypeptide(L)'
;MTFHWREDSVRVTCPNLPYSGLFYEVQHRGAGDPAWETSSTKNTCNVTVAGVDLRRCYDFRARVTTEESMYGHETHPSDWTPVTHWRAAGRAESCQEPPAPAFPKLLAACSILTLLTSLLLLLSLWRLR
;
A
#
# COMPACT_ATOMS: atom_id res chain seq x y z
N MET A 1 -11.47 6.99 10.44
CA MET A 1 -12.26 6.36 9.35
C MET A 1 -12.81 5.04 9.86
N THR A 2 -13.98 4.64 9.39
CA THR A 2 -14.67 3.43 9.81
C THR A 2 -15.10 2.65 8.58
N PHE A 3 -14.87 1.34 8.59
CA PHE A 3 -15.11 0.45 7.45
C PHE A 3 -16.28 -0.47 7.77
N HIS A 4 -17.30 -0.46 6.93
CA HIS A 4 -18.49 -1.29 7.06
C HIS A 4 -18.52 -2.25 5.88
N TRP A 5 -18.03 -3.46 6.10
CA TRP A 5 -17.98 -4.51 5.08
C TRP A 5 -19.35 -5.16 4.87
N ARG A 6 -19.69 -5.40 3.61
CA ARG A 6 -20.81 -6.19 3.14
C ARG A 6 -20.31 -7.09 2.00
N GLU A 7 -21.05 -8.16 1.74
CA GLU A 7 -20.74 -9.25 0.79
C GLU A 7 -19.68 -8.91 -0.27
N ASP A 8 -19.97 -7.98 -1.18
CA ASP A 8 -19.10 -7.57 -2.29
C ASP A 8 -18.72 -6.08 -2.25
N SER A 9 -18.94 -5.40 -1.13
CA SER A 9 -18.74 -3.95 -1.00
C SER A 9 -18.26 -3.53 0.38
N VAL A 10 -17.52 -2.43 0.44
CA VAL A 10 -17.14 -1.78 1.70
C VAL A 10 -17.56 -0.33 1.68
N ARG A 11 -18.32 0.06 2.71
CA ARG A 11 -18.71 1.45 2.94
C ARG A 11 -17.72 2.08 3.93
N VAL A 12 -17.03 3.12 3.48
CA VAL A 12 -16.04 3.87 4.25
C VAL A 12 -16.66 5.17 4.73
N THR A 13 -16.68 5.36 6.05
CA THR A 13 -17.20 6.59 6.67
C THR A 13 -16.16 7.32 7.50
N CYS A 14 -16.28 8.64 7.60
CA CYS A 14 -15.46 9.46 8.49
C CYS A 14 -16.20 10.72 8.96
N PRO A 15 -15.68 11.45 9.97
CA PRO A 15 -16.29 12.70 10.39
C PRO A 15 -16.31 13.71 9.24
N ASN A 16 -17.46 14.36 9.03
CA ASN A 16 -17.56 15.45 8.07
C ASN A 16 -16.88 16.70 8.63
N LEU A 17 -16.13 17.40 7.79
CA LEU A 17 -15.64 18.73 8.08
C LEU A 17 -16.76 19.77 7.94
N PRO A 18 -16.74 20.85 8.72
CA PRO A 18 -17.81 21.87 8.73
C PRO A 18 -17.70 22.84 7.53
N TYR A 19 -17.25 22.36 6.37
CA TYR A 19 -17.06 23.15 5.15
C TYR A 19 -17.76 22.48 3.96
N SER A 20 -18.38 23.30 3.12
CA SER A 20 -18.96 22.86 1.83
C SER A 20 -17.89 22.74 0.76
N GLY A 21 -18.21 22.12 -0.39
CA GLY A 21 -17.30 22.08 -1.53
C GLY A 21 -16.06 21.23 -1.27
N LEU A 22 -16.21 20.20 -0.45
CA LEU A 22 -15.17 19.20 -0.20
C LEU A 22 -15.52 17.89 -0.89
N PHE A 23 -14.53 17.25 -1.49
CA PHE A 23 -14.59 15.89 -1.98
C PHE A 23 -13.81 14.98 -1.04
N TYR A 24 -14.44 13.90 -0.62
CA TYR A 24 -13.79 12.85 0.19
C TYR A 24 -13.38 11.73 -0.75
N GLU A 25 -12.08 11.61 -0.98
CA GLU A 25 -11.48 10.60 -1.86
C GLU A 25 -11.03 9.40 -1.02
N VAL A 26 -11.51 8.22 -1.37
CA VAL A 26 -11.01 6.94 -0.86
C VAL A 26 -10.32 6.23 -2.01
N GLN A 27 -9.07 5.85 -1.77
CA GLN A 27 -8.34 4.96 -2.65
C GLN A 27 -8.24 3.58 -2.05
N HIS A 28 -8.35 2.58 -2.91
CA HIS A 28 -8.17 1.19 -2.56
C HIS A 28 -7.38 0.44 -3.64
N ARG A 29 -6.79 -0.69 -3.24
CA ARG A 29 -6.12 -1.63 -4.15
C ARG A 29 -6.00 -2.99 -3.48
N GLY A 30 -5.77 -4.05 -4.25
CA GLY A 30 -5.31 -5.30 -3.68
C GLY A 30 -3.92 -5.14 -3.05
N ALA A 31 -3.65 -5.85 -1.96
CA ALA A 31 -2.30 -5.89 -1.40
C ALA A 31 -1.30 -6.38 -2.46
N GLY A 32 -0.20 -5.65 -2.63
CA GLY A 32 0.81 -5.90 -3.66
C GLY A 32 0.50 -5.28 -5.04
N ASP A 33 -0.71 -4.80 -5.28
CA ASP A 33 -1.03 -4.15 -6.56
C ASP A 33 -0.33 -2.78 -6.67
N PRO A 34 0.22 -2.44 -7.85
CA PRO A 34 0.89 -1.15 -8.04
C PRO A 34 -0.10 0.01 -8.18
N ALA A 35 -1.30 -0.26 -8.72
CA ALA A 35 -2.29 0.76 -9.07
C ALA A 35 -3.32 0.95 -7.95
N TRP A 36 -3.73 2.20 -7.74
CA TRP A 36 -4.82 2.57 -6.83
C TRP A 36 -6.07 2.90 -7.62
N GLU A 37 -7.20 2.35 -7.18
CA GLU A 37 -8.53 2.72 -7.65
C GLU A 37 -9.13 3.78 -6.74
N THR A 38 -9.74 4.81 -7.33
CA THR A 38 -10.27 5.97 -6.59
C THR A 38 -11.79 6.00 -6.62
N SER A 39 -12.40 6.24 -5.47
CA SER A 39 -13.83 6.55 -5.34
C SER A 39 -13.98 7.83 -4.53
N SER A 40 -14.87 8.73 -4.95
CA SER A 40 -15.06 10.01 -4.29
C SER A 40 -16.53 10.34 -4.08
N THR A 41 -16.79 11.21 -3.12
CA THR A 41 -18.13 11.71 -2.81
C THR A 41 -18.04 13.16 -2.36
N LYS A 42 -19.09 13.94 -2.62
CA LYS A 42 -19.12 15.37 -2.30
C LYS A 42 -19.77 15.62 -0.95
N ASN A 43 -19.22 16.55 -0.17
CA ASN A 43 -19.70 17.08 1.11
C ASN A 43 -19.77 16.10 2.29
N THR A 44 -19.96 14.80 2.07
CA THR A 44 -20.08 13.82 3.15
C THR A 44 -19.09 12.68 3.00
N CYS A 45 -18.38 12.30 4.05
CA CYS A 45 -17.50 11.15 4.02
C CYS A 45 -18.30 9.84 4.15
N ASN A 46 -18.94 9.43 3.06
CA ASN A 46 -19.66 8.18 2.91
C ASN A 46 -19.41 7.63 1.51
N VAL A 47 -18.32 6.88 1.37
CA VAL A 47 -17.87 6.33 0.09
C VAL A 47 -18.15 4.84 0.08
N THR A 48 -18.80 4.34 -0.98
CA THR A 48 -19.00 2.90 -1.18
C THR A 48 -18.04 2.43 -2.25
N VAL A 49 -17.20 1.46 -1.90
CA VAL A 49 -16.33 0.74 -2.82
C VAL A 49 -16.99 -0.61 -3.10
N ALA A 50 -17.31 -0.89 -4.35
CA ALA A 50 -17.98 -2.12 -4.79
C ALA A 50 -16.97 -3.10 -5.45
N GLY A 51 -17.37 -4.36 -5.62
CA GLY A 51 -16.56 -5.38 -6.28
C GLY A 51 -15.38 -5.88 -5.46
N VAL A 52 -15.42 -5.78 -4.13
CA VAL A 52 -14.35 -6.28 -3.27
C VAL A 52 -14.51 -7.77 -3.00
N ASP A 53 -13.41 -8.52 -3.11
CA ASP A 53 -13.35 -9.95 -2.78
C ASP A 53 -12.97 -10.14 -1.31
N LEU A 54 -13.88 -10.68 -0.49
CA LEU A 54 -13.65 -10.92 0.95
C LEU A 54 -12.44 -11.81 1.26
N ARG A 55 -11.95 -12.60 0.29
CA ARG A 55 -10.77 -13.46 0.46
C ARG A 55 -9.46 -12.71 0.21
N ARG A 56 -9.51 -11.58 -0.47
CA ARG A 56 -8.33 -10.79 -0.85
C ARG A 56 -7.99 -9.77 0.24
N CYS A 57 -6.69 -9.47 0.35
CA CYS A 57 -6.22 -8.35 1.16
C CYS A 57 -6.33 -7.05 0.36
N TYR A 58 -6.77 -6.00 1.04
CA TYR A 58 -6.89 -4.66 0.46
C TYR A 58 -6.18 -3.62 1.31
N ASP A 59 -5.54 -2.68 0.62
CA ASP A 59 -5.04 -1.45 1.20
C ASP A 59 -6.06 -0.33 0.98
N PHE A 60 -6.31 0.46 2.01
CA PHE A 60 -7.15 1.66 1.91
C PHE A 60 -6.43 2.89 2.45
N ARG A 61 -6.60 4.02 1.74
CA ARG A 61 -6.21 5.35 2.20
C ARG A 61 -7.24 6.38 1.75
N ALA A 62 -7.28 7.53 2.39
CA ALA A 62 -8.17 8.59 2.00
C ALA A 62 -7.58 9.97 2.20
N ARG A 63 -8.18 10.96 1.55
CA ARG A 63 -7.85 12.37 1.72
C ARG A 63 -9.07 13.22 1.38
N VAL A 64 -8.95 14.51 1.65
CA VAL A 64 -9.95 15.51 1.27
C VAL A 64 -9.36 16.40 0.18
N THR A 65 -10.16 16.67 -0.85
CA THR A 65 -9.89 17.65 -1.89
C THR A 65 -10.97 18.72 -1.91
N THR A 66 -10.65 19.86 -2.50
CA THR A 66 -11.54 21.02 -2.61
C THR A 66 -12.16 21.09 -4.00
N GLU A 67 -13.38 21.58 -4.06
CA GLU A 67 -14.04 21.90 -5.32
C GLU A 67 -13.42 23.16 -5.92
N GLU A 68 -12.83 23.03 -7.11
CA GLU A 68 -12.13 24.11 -7.79
C GLU A 68 -13.02 25.35 -8.01
N SER A 69 -14.30 25.16 -8.35
CA SER A 69 -15.22 26.29 -8.54
C SER A 69 -15.54 27.07 -7.26
N MET A 70 -15.24 26.53 -6.09
CA MET A 70 -15.48 27.17 -4.79
C MET A 70 -14.19 27.70 -4.16
N TYR A 71 -13.08 26.99 -4.32
CA TYR A 71 -11.81 27.29 -3.64
C TYR A 71 -10.68 27.75 -4.57
N GLY A 72 -10.84 27.60 -5.88
CA GLY A 72 -9.81 27.91 -6.88
C GLY A 72 -8.79 26.78 -7.09
N HIS A 73 -8.05 26.87 -8.20
CA HIS A 73 -7.07 25.88 -8.64
C HIS A 73 -5.77 25.85 -7.82
N GLU A 74 -5.54 26.89 -7.02
CA GLU A 74 -4.34 27.02 -6.17
C GLU A 74 -4.41 26.18 -4.88
N THR A 75 -5.49 25.43 -4.69
CA THR A 75 -5.65 24.57 -3.53
C THR A 75 -4.91 23.24 -3.68
N HIS A 76 -4.54 22.67 -2.55
CA HIS A 76 -3.88 21.37 -2.50
C HIS A 76 -4.74 20.36 -1.75
N PRO A 77 -4.74 19.09 -2.18
CA PRO A 77 -5.32 18.00 -1.40
C PRO A 77 -4.72 17.94 0.01
N SER A 78 -5.49 17.45 0.97
CA SER A 78 -4.91 17.05 2.26
C SER A 78 -3.90 15.92 2.07
N ASP A 79 -3.05 15.72 3.06
CA ASP A 79 -2.27 14.49 3.16
C ASP A 79 -3.17 13.26 3.13
N TRP A 80 -2.62 12.17 2.62
CA TRP A 80 -3.26 10.87 2.73
C TRP A 80 -3.27 10.42 4.19
N THR A 81 -4.38 9.82 4.62
CA THR A 81 -4.39 9.05 5.87
C THR A 81 -3.36 7.90 5.80
N PRO A 82 -2.85 7.43 6.95
CA PRO A 82 -2.08 6.19 6.98
C PRO A 82 -2.81 5.05 6.28
N VAL A 83 -2.07 4.24 5.52
CA VAL A 83 -2.64 3.07 4.85
C VAL A 83 -3.16 2.09 5.90
N THR A 84 -4.36 1.56 5.68
CA THR A 84 -4.94 0.52 6.52
C THR A 84 -5.15 -0.75 5.71
N HIS A 85 -4.87 -1.90 6.33
CA HIS A 85 -4.88 -3.20 5.68
C HIS A 85 -6.06 -4.03 6.17
N TRP A 86 -6.81 -4.61 5.24
CA TRP A 86 -8.05 -5.30 5.55
C TRP A 86 -8.19 -6.58 4.75
N ARG A 87 -8.81 -7.58 5.38
CA ARG A 87 -9.36 -8.78 4.74
C ARG A 87 -10.75 -9.00 5.30
N ALA A 88 -11.77 -8.74 4.49
CA ALA A 88 -13.15 -8.62 4.96
C ALA A 88 -13.26 -7.70 6.19
N ALA A 89 -14.14 -8.01 7.15
CA ALA A 89 -14.32 -7.23 8.38
C ALA A 89 -13.11 -7.29 9.35
N GLY A 90 -12.12 -8.14 9.09
CA GLY A 90 -10.93 -8.27 9.92
C GLY A 90 -9.85 -7.26 9.51
N ARG A 91 -9.42 -6.43 10.46
CA ARG A 91 -8.18 -5.64 10.31
C ARG A 91 -7.02 -6.62 10.40
N ALA A 92 -6.33 -6.83 9.29
CA ALA A 92 -5.38 -7.92 9.17
C ALA A 92 -3.96 -7.35 9.15
N GLU A 93 -3.28 -7.37 10.30
CA GLU A 93 -1.82 -7.29 10.34
C GLU A 93 -1.21 -8.42 9.49
N SER A 94 -1.89 -9.56 9.37
CA SER A 94 -1.51 -10.66 8.47
C SER A 94 -1.57 -10.33 6.97
N CYS A 95 -2.11 -9.17 6.58
CA CYS A 95 -2.07 -8.69 5.20
C CYS A 95 -0.81 -7.88 4.90
N GLN A 96 0.06 -7.62 5.90
CA GLN A 96 1.40 -7.13 5.60
C GLN A 96 2.18 -8.24 4.89
N GLU A 97 2.61 -7.93 3.67
CA GLU A 97 3.55 -8.76 2.96
C GLU A 97 4.83 -8.89 3.81
N PRO A 98 5.37 -10.11 4.01
CA PRO A 98 6.64 -10.26 4.69
C PRO A 98 7.69 -9.36 4.02
N PRO A 99 8.56 -8.68 4.78
CA PRO A 99 9.64 -7.91 4.17
C PRO A 99 10.38 -8.80 3.18
N ALA A 100 10.62 -8.27 1.98
CA ALA A 100 11.23 -9.02 0.88
C ALA A 100 12.42 -9.84 1.42
N PRO A 101 12.47 -11.16 1.15
CA PRO A 101 13.50 -12.00 1.73
C PRO A 101 14.88 -11.45 1.38
N ALA A 102 15.74 -11.23 2.38
CA ALA A 102 17.12 -10.78 2.22
C ALA A 102 18.03 -11.79 1.46
N PHE A 103 17.44 -12.91 1.02
CA PHE A 103 18.06 -14.03 0.33
C PHE A 103 18.96 -13.69 -0.87
N PRO A 104 18.68 -12.69 -1.74
CA PRO A 104 19.57 -12.43 -2.88
C PRO A 104 20.95 -11.92 -2.43
N LYS A 105 21.03 -11.15 -1.33
CA LYS A 105 22.29 -10.56 -0.85
C LYS A 105 23.18 -11.59 -0.15
N LEU A 106 22.59 -12.53 0.58
CA LEU A 106 23.32 -13.59 1.28
C LEU A 106 23.89 -14.64 0.30
N LEU A 107 23.09 -15.04 -0.70
CA LEU A 107 23.56 -15.96 -1.74
C LEU A 107 24.72 -15.36 -2.56
N ALA A 108 24.65 -14.07 -2.89
CA ALA A 108 25.72 -13.36 -3.57
C ALA A 108 27.00 -13.25 -2.72
N ALA A 109 26.86 -13.00 -1.41
CA ALA A 109 28.01 -12.94 -0.50
C ALA A 109 28.69 -14.32 -0.36
N CYS A 110 27.92 -15.40 -0.22
CA CYS A 110 28.45 -16.75 -0.14
C CYS A 110 29.17 -17.18 -1.44
N SER A 111 28.63 -16.85 -2.60
CA SER A 111 29.26 -17.19 -3.89
C SER A 111 30.59 -16.48 -4.07
N ILE A 112 30.67 -15.18 -3.73
CA ILE A 112 31.92 -14.41 -3.76
C ILE A 112 32.98 -15.01 -2.83
N LEU A 113 32.59 -15.44 -1.62
CA LEU A 113 33.50 -16.08 -0.67
C LEU A 113 34.09 -17.39 -1.22
N THR A 114 33.25 -18.22 -1.84
CA THR A 114 33.69 -19.50 -2.44
C THR A 114 34.62 -19.29 -3.64
N LEU A 115 34.35 -18.27 -4.47
CA LEU A 115 35.21 -17.88 -5.59
C LEU A 115 36.58 -17.35 -5.12
N LEU A 116 36.60 -16.49 -4.10
CA LEU A 116 37.85 -15.96 -3.55
C LEU A 116 38.72 -17.07 -2.96
N THR A 117 38.12 -17.96 -2.16
CA THR A 117 38.84 -19.05 -1.49
C THR A 117 39.42 -20.05 -2.49
N SER A 118 38.64 -20.43 -3.51
CA SER A 118 39.12 -21.30 -4.59
C SER A 118 40.23 -20.67 -5.43
N LEU A 119 40.14 -19.37 -5.74
CA LEU A 119 41.20 -18.66 -6.46
C LEU A 119 42.50 -18.59 -5.65
N LEU A 120 42.42 -18.31 -4.35
CA LEU A 120 43.58 -18.28 -3.45
C LEU A 120 44.24 -19.66 -3.33
N LEU A 121 43.44 -20.74 -3.23
CA LEU A 121 43.92 -22.12 -3.23
C LEU A 121 44.66 -22.44 -4.53
N LEU A 122 44.09 -22.11 -5.69
CA LEU A 122 44.75 -22.30 -6.98
C LEU A 122 46.06 -21.52 -7.05
N LEU A 123 46.08 -20.24 -6.66
CA LEU A 123 47.31 -19.44 -6.65
C LEU A 123 48.39 -20.02 -5.72
N SER A 124 48.01 -20.56 -4.56
CA SER A 124 48.95 -21.19 -3.64
C SER A 124 49.57 -22.47 -4.24
N LEU A 125 48.75 -23.31 -4.89
CA LEU A 125 49.20 -24.54 -5.56
C LEU A 125 50.08 -24.24 -6.77
N TRP A 126 49.81 -23.15 -7.49
CA TRP A 126 50.65 -22.70 -8.60
C TRP A 126 51.99 -22.10 -8.15
N ARG A 127 52.04 -21.51 -6.96
CA ARG A 127 53.28 -20.99 -6.36
C ARG A 127 54.18 -22.07 -5.74
N LEU A 128 53.60 -23.23 -5.43
CA LEU A 128 54.29 -24.39 -4.84
C LEU A 128 54.84 -25.36 -5.89
N ARG A 129 54.61 -25.09 -7.18
CA ARG A 129 55.06 -25.88 -8.33
C ARG A 129 56.13 -25.12 -9.10
#